data_AF-A0A2E7NIB0-F1
#
_entry.id   AF-A0A2E7NIB0-F1
#
_cell.length_a   1.000
_cell.length_b   1.000
_cell.length_c   1.000
_cell.angle_alpha   90.00
_cell.angle_beta   90.00
_cell.angle_gamma   90.00
#
_symmetry.space_group_name_H-M   'P 1'
#
loop_
_entity.id
_entity.type
_entity.pdbx_description
1 polymer ?
#
loop_
_entity_poly.entity_id
_entity_poly.type
_entity_poly.pdbx_seq_one_letter_code
_entity_poly.pdbx_strand_id
1 'polypeptide(L)' 'MKTIKVKPWGKDQGDHVVINESDYDPKVHKLLDEADDSDKPSKGLTVEQLTAALTEKGIEAPASAKKADLAKLLDEA' A
#
# COMPACT_ATOMS: atom_id res chain seq x y z
N MET A 1 13.91 -12.68 20.24
CA MET A 1 12.49 -12.82 19.84
C MET A 1 12.08 -11.48 19.26
N LYS A 2 11.80 -11.44 17.95
CA LYS A 2 11.45 -10.20 17.26
C LYS A 2 9.93 -10.12 17.17
N THR A 3 9.37 -9.01 17.61
CA THR A 3 7.94 -8.76 17.61
C THR A 3 7.61 -7.68 16.59
N ILE A 4 6.41 -7.77 16.02
CA ILE A 4 5.87 -6.84 15.03
C ILE A 4 4.50 -6.34 15.52
N LYS A 5 4.12 -5.14 15.09
CA LYS A 5 2.77 -4.61 15.32
C LYS A 5 1.91 -4.88 14.10
N VAL A 6 0.70 -5.35 14.32
CA VAL A 6 -0.29 -5.61 13.27
C VAL A 6 -1.61 -4.94 13.65
N LYS A 7 -2.45 -4.66 12.65
CA LYS A 7 -3.78 -4.10 12.80
C LYS A 7 -4.64 -5.04 13.65
N PRO A 8 -5.51 -4.48 14.51
CA PRO A 8 -6.42 -5.29 15.31
C PRO A 8 -7.43 -5.97 14.38
N TRP A 9 -7.72 -7.24 14.65
CA TRP A 9 -8.71 -8.04 13.93
C TRP A 9 -9.91 -8.41 14.81
N GLY A 10 -9.85 -8.09 16.11
CA GLY A 10 -10.93 -8.24 17.07
C GLY A 10 -11.30 -6.92 17.74
N LYS A 11 -12.55 -6.82 18.20
CA LYS A 11 -13.09 -5.60 18.84
C LYS A 11 -12.46 -5.29 20.21
N ASP A 12 -11.83 -6.29 20.83
CA ASP A 12 -11.20 -6.21 22.15
C ASP A 12 -9.68 -6.03 22.10
N GLN A 13 -9.10 -5.81 20.92
CA GLN A 13 -7.65 -5.79 20.72
C GLN A 13 -7.00 -4.39 20.82
N GLY A 14 -7.78 -3.35 21.05
CA GLY A 14 -7.28 -1.97 21.14
C GLY A 14 -6.83 -1.41 19.78
N ASP A 15 -5.84 -0.51 19.80
CA ASP A 15 -5.37 0.21 18.62
C ASP A 15 -4.48 -0.64 17.69
N HIS A 16 -3.73 -1.60 18.25
CA HIS A 16 -2.88 -2.54 17.53
C HIS A 16 -2.61 -3.81 18.34
N VAL A 17 -2.21 -4.88 17.65
CA VAL A 17 -1.79 -6.14 18.26
C VAL A 17 -0.30 -6.33 18.05
N VAL A 18 0.42 -6.72 19.10
CA VAL A 18 1.84 -7.09 19.02
C VAL A 18 1.93 -8.60 18.94
N ILE A 19 2.50 -9.13 17.86
CA ILE A 19 2.72 -10.57 17.66
C ILE A 19 4.19 -10.86 17.38
N ASN A 20 4.61 -12.11 17.49
CA ASN A 20 5.95 -12.48 17.01
C ASN A 20 5.99 -12.48 15.49
N GLU A 21 7.15 -12.20 14.92
CA GLU A 21 7.35 -12.28 13.47
C GLU A 21 7.09 -13.69 12.91
N SER A 22 7.37 -14.74 13.70
CA SER A 22 7.07 -16.13 13.32
C SER A 22 5.58 -16.49 13.34
N ASP A 23 4.76 -15.72 14.06
CA ASP A 23 3.30 -15.86 14.12
C ASP A 23 2.60 -14.98 13.07
N TYR A 24 3.37 -14.20 12.29
CA TYR A 24 2.82 -13.38 11.22
C TYR A 24 2.29 -14.26 10.08
N ASP A 25 1.02 -14.09 9.75
CA ASP A 25 0.43 -14.71 8.58
C ASP A 25 -0.25 -13.60 7.76
N PRO A 26 0.25 -13.30 6.54
CA PRO A 26 -0.25 -12.20 5.73
C PRO A 26 -1.71 -12.38 5.25
N LYS A 27 -2.31 -13.57 5.43
CA LYS A 27 -3.73 -13.81 5.13
C LYS A 27 -4.66 -13.34 6.25
N VAL A 28 -4.18 -13.28 7.49
CA VAL A 28 -4.99 -12.94 8.68
C VAL A 28 -4.48 -11.71 9.42
N HIS A 29 -3.18 -11.44 9.35
CA HIS A 29 -2.52 -10.32 10.00
C HIS A 29 -2.16 -9.27 8.95
N LYS A 30 -2.49 -8.01 9.21
CA LYS A 30 -2.04 -6.85 8.41
C LYS A 30 -1.06 -6.05 9.24
N LEU A 31 0.20 -5.92 8.82
CA LEU A 31 1.20 -5.12 9.54
C LEU A 31 0.71 -3.67 9.77
N LEU A 32 1.00 -3.15 10.96
CA LEU A 32 0.68 -1.78 11.38
C LEU A 32 1.91 -0.85 11.27
N ASP A 33 3.11 -1.41 11.41
CA ASP A 33 4.39 -0.68 11.43
C ASP A 33 5.17 -0.85 10.11
N GLU A 34 4.72 -1.73 9.21
CA GLU A 34 5.17 -1.63 7.82
C GLU A 34 4.53 -0.36 7.30
N ALA A 35 5.32 0.72 7.27
CA ALA A 35 5.04 1.92 6.51
C ALA A 35 4.36 1.45 5.24
N ASP A 36 3.05 1.69 5.15
CA ASP A 36 2.19 1.20 4.11
C ASP A 36 2.93 1.48 2.78
N ASP A 37 3.51 0.46 2.14
CA ASP A 37 3.78 0.52 0.71
C ASP A 37 2.43 0.51 -0.07
N SER A 38 1.32 0.51 0.68
CA SER A 38 -0.07 0.79 0.32
C SER A 38 -0.48 2.27 0.49
N ASP A 39 0.40 3.17 0.96
CA ASP A 39 0.17 4.62 0.98
C ASP A 39 0.55 5.24 -0.37
N LYS A 40 1.31 4.49 -1.17
CA LYS A 40 1.62 4.80 -2.55
C LYS A 40 0.33 4.75 -3.37
N PRO A 41 -0.19 5.88 -3.89
CA PRO A 41 -1.39 5.90 -4.72
C PRO A 41 -1.28 4.98 -5.94
N SER A 42 -0.07 4.58 -6.35
CA SER A 42 0.15 3.66 -7.46
C SER A 42 -0.03 2.17 -7.15
N LYS A 43 -0.10 1.76 -5.88
CA LYS A 43 0.00 0.35 -5.48
C LYS A 43 -1.28 -0.41 -5.83
N GLY A 44 -1.15 -1.45 -6.65
CA GLY A 44 -2.28 -2.29 -7.08
C GLY A 44 -3.08 -1.74 -8.27
N LEU A 45 -2.78 -0.52 -8.73
CA LEU A 45 -3.40 0.05 -9.91
C LEU A 45 -2.86 -0.60 -11.20
N THR A 46 -3.73 -0.72 -12.20
CA THR A 46 -3.35 -1.09 -13.57
C THR A 46 -2.85 0.13 -14.33
N VAL A 47 -2.24 -0.06 -15.51
CA VAL A 47 -1.78 1.06 -16.36
C VAL A 47 -2.92 2.06 -16.64
N GLU A 48 -4.13 1.56 -16.87
CA GLU A 48 -5.33 2.36 -17.09
C GLU A 48 -5.70 3.18 -15.84
N GLN A 49 -5.69 2.55 -14.66
CA GLN A 49 -6.01 3.23 -13.41
C GLN A 49 -4.93 4.25 -13.01
N LEU A 50 -3.64 3.96 -13.27
CA LEU A 50 -2.54 4.91 -13.06
C LEU A 50 -2.69 6.14 -13.97
N THR A 51 -3.01 5.91 -15.24
CA THR A 51 -3.24 6.99 -16.22
C THR A 51 -4.46 7.83 -15.81
N ALA A 52 -5.54 7.19 -15.36
CA ALA A 52 -6.73 7.87 -14.88
C ALA A 52 -6.45 8.72 -13.64
N ALA A 53 -5.72 8.18 -12.66
CA ALA A 53 -5.35 8.91 -11.45
C ALA A 53 -4.39 10.07 -11.72
N LEU A 54 -3.46 9.91 -12.67
CA LEU A 54 -2.62 11.00 -13.16
C LEU A 54 -3.44 12.09 -13.86
N THR A 55 -4.39 11.70 -14.70
CA THR A 55 -5.32 12.62 -15.38
C THR A 55 -6.19 13.38 -14.37
N GLU A 56 -6.67 12.71 -13.32
CA GLU A 56 -7.46 13.32 -12.24
C GLU A 56 -6.63 14.35 -11.44
N LYS A 57 -5.32 14.13 -11.33
CA LYS A 57 -4.36 15.09 -10.77
C LYS A 57 -3.89 16.16 -11.76
N GLY A 58 -4.31 16.11 -13.02
CA GLY A 58 -3.90 17.04 -14.08
C GLY A 58 -2.50 16.76 -14.64
N ILE A 59 -1.99 15.55 -14.48
CA ILE A 59 -0.69 15.08 -15.00
C ILE A 59 -0.93 14.30 -16.29
N GLU A 60 -0.42 14.79 -17.41
CA GLU A 60 -0.52 14.10 -18.69
C GLU A 60 0.40 12.87 -18.72
N ALA A 61 -0.21 11.70 -18.56
CA ALA A 61 0.42 10.39 -18.69
C ALA A 61 0.49 9.98 -20.17
N PRO A 62 1.69 9.84 -20.79
CA PRO A 62 1.77 9.37 -22.16
C PRO A 62 1.33 7.90 -22.24
N ALA A 63 0.50 7.55 -23.22
CA ALA A 63 0.02 6.17 -23.41
C ALA A 63 1.15 5.14 -23.67
N SER A 64 2.36 5.62 -24.00
CA SER A 64 3.56 4.80 -24.16
C SER A 64 4.40 4.67 -22.88
N ALA A 65 4.05 5.37 -21.81
CA ALA A 65 4.71 5.25 -20.51
C ALA A 65 4.48 3.86 -19.91
N LYS A 66 5.52 3.30 -19.32
CA LYS A 66 5.43 1.99 -18.67
C LYS A 66 4.68 2.15 -17.35
N LYS A 67 4.07 1.06 -16.91
CA LYS A 67 3.41 0.96 -15.59
C LYS A 67 4.29 1.55 -14.47
N ALA A 68 5.59 1.28 -14.50
CA ALA A 68 6.54 1.75 -13.50
C ALA A 68 6.68 3.28 -13.49
N ASP A 69 6.79 3.91 -14.67
CA ASP A 69 6.88 5.37 -14.79
C ASP A 69 5.58 6.06 -14.37
N LEU A 70 4.42 5.51 -14.76
CA LEU A 70 3.11 6.01 -14.35
C LEU A 70 2.90 5.88 -12.84
N ALA A 71 3.33 4.75 -12.27
CA ALA A 71 3.29 4.53 -10.82
C ALA A 71 4.15 5.54 -10.07
N LYS A 72 5.37 5.76 -10.56
CA LYS A 72 6.30 6.72 -9.96
C LYS A 72 5.79 8.16 -10.04
N LEU A 73 5.24 8.56 -11.18
CA LEU A 73 4.62 9.88 -11.35
C LEU A 73 3.45 10.08 -10.39
N LEU A 74 2.62 9.04 -10.18
CA LEU A 74 1.47 9.14 -9.30
C LEU A 74 1.88 9.19 -7.83
N ASP A 75 2.93 8.47 -7.46
CA ASP A 75 3.50 8.48 -6.10
C ASP A 75 4.27 9.77 -5.78
N GLU A 76 4.84 10.45 -6.79
CA GLU A 76 5.56 11.73 -6.64
C GLU A 76 4.63 12.95 -6.72
N ALA A 77 3.33 12.77 -7.01
CA ALA A 77 2.33 13.82 -7.26
C ALA A 77 1.34 14.07 -6.11
#